data_AF-A0A4S8JWV5-F1
#
_entry.id   AF-A0A4S8JWV5-F1
#
_cell.length_a   1.000
_cell.length_b   1.000
_cell.length_c   1.000
_cell.angle_alpha   90.00
_cell.angle_beta   90.00
_cell.angle_gamma   90.00
#
_symmetry.space_group_name_H-M   'P 1'
#
loop_
_entity.id
_entity.type
_entity.pdbx_description
1 polymer ?
#
loop_
_entity_poly.entity_id
_entity_poly.type
_entity_poly.pdbx_seq_one_letter_code
_entity_poly.pdbx_strand_id
1 'polypeptide(L)'
;MPLGSYTLHLDEGISIKVCIYDDTDRIAVHTEEKTLYTEDDFRDFLSHRGWAGLRELSSFRNVVTLDDLRPGAMYQGMKLLSD
;
A
#
# COMPACT_ATOMS: atom_id res chain seq x y z
N MET A 1 -7.71 -32.43 25.58
CA MET A 1 -6.66 -32.02 24.63
C MET A 1 -5.48 -31.49 25.42
N PRO A 2 -4.21 -31.84 25.10
CA PRO A 2 -3.07 -31.22 25.73
C PRO A 2 -2.98 -29.75 25.32
N LEU A 3 -2.69 -28.86 26.29
CA LEU A 3 -2.43 -27.44 26.07
C LEU A 3 -1.02 -27.30 25.50
N GLY A 4 -0.89 -27.53 24.19
CA GLY A 4 0.35 -27.27 23.46
C GLY A 4 0.49 -25.78 23.18
N SER A 5 1.65 -25.20 23.50
CA SER A 5 2.00 -23.84 23.09
C SER A 5 2.14 -23.80 21.57
N TYR A 6 1.20 -23.16 20.88
CA TYR A 6 1.32 -22.85 19.45
C TYR A 6 2.01 -21.50 19.29
N THR A 7 3.13 -21.48 18.58
CA THR A 7 3.73 -20.25 18.05
C THR A 7 3.24 -20.04 16.63
N LEU A 8 2.34 -19.08 16.45
CA LEU A 8 1.89 -18.64 15.12
C LEU A 8 2.95 -17.69 14.56
N HIS A 9 3.67 -18.13 13.52
CA HIS A 9 4.58 -17.27 12.76
C HIS A 9 3.76 -16.51 11.71
N LEU A 10 3.47 -15.25 11.98
CA LEU A 10 2.94 -14.33 10.99
C LEU A 10 4.12 -13.76 10.20
N ASP A 11 4.07 -13.79 8.88
CA ASP A 11 5.04 -13.10 8.04
C ASP A 11 5.12 -11.61 8.40
N GLU A 12 6.32 -11.02 8.30
CA GLU A 12 6.58 -9.64 8.73
C GLU A 12 5.83 -8.60 7.86
N GLY A 13 5.45 -8.98 6.64
CA GLY A 13 4.75 -8.12 5.68
C GLY A 13 5.61 -6.96 5.18
N ILE A 14 5.05 -6.16 4.27
CA ILE A 14 5.68 -4.95 3.74
C ILE A 14 4.89 -3.73 4.22
N SER A 15 5.51 -2.94 5.09
CA SER A 15 4.95 -1.68 5.58
C SER A 15 5.33 -0.51 4.67
N ILE A 16 4.34 0.18 4.14
CA ILE A 16 4.49 1.36 3.29
C ILE A 16 3.74 2.55 3.87
N LYS A 17 4.12 3.76 3.44
CA LYS A 17 3.38 4.99 3.74
C LYS A 17 2.70 5.50 2.49
N VAL A 18 1.43 5.85 2.57
CA VAL A 18 0.63 6.33 1.44
C VAL A 18 0.10 7.73 1.72
N CYS A 19 0.44 8.68 0.86
CA CYS A 19 -0.05 10.06 0.91
C CYS A 19 -1.39 10.15 0.19
N ILE A 20 -2.39 10.69 0.88
CA ILE A 20 -3.73 10.91 0.36
C ILE A 20 -3.93 12.40 0.14
N TYR A 21 -4.30 12.75 -1.09
CA TYR A 21 -4.52 14.12 -1.52
C TYR A 21 -6.01 14.39 -1.67
N ASP A 22 -6.45 15.58 -1.26
CA ASP A 22 -7.80 16.05 -1.56
C ASP A 22 -7.88 16.42 -3.04
N ASP A 23 -9.01 16.09 -3.67
CA ASP A 23 -9.23 16.30 -5.10
C ASP A 23 -9.19 17.80 -5.48
N THR A 24 -9.42 18.68 -4.50
CA THR A 24 -9.62 20.12 -4.72
C THR A 24 -8.32 20.93 -4.81
N ASP A 25 -7.23 20.52 -4.13
CA ASP A 25 -6.03 21.38 -3.99
C ASP A 25 -4.67 20.65 -4.12
N ARG A 26 -4.62 19.34 -4.38
CA ARG A 26 -3.37 18.56 -4.36
C ARG A 26 -2.51 18.78 -3.09
N ILE A 27 -3.14 19.19 -2.00
CA ILE A 27 -2.52 19.28 -0.68
C ILE A 27 -2.61 17.89 -0.07
N ALA A 28 -1.47 17.34 0.38
CA ALA A 28 -1.45 16.07 1.09
C ALA A 28 -2.26 16.24 2.39
N VAL A 29 -3.40 15.56 2.48
CA VAL A 29 -4.34 15.67 3.60
C VAL A 29 -3.80 14.87 4.78
N HIS A 30 -3.33 13.66 4.51
CA HIS A 30 -2.76 12.78 5.53
C HIS A 30 -1.88 11.71 4.88
N THR A 31 -0.96 11.17 5.69
CA THR A 31 -0.16 10.00 5.34
C THR A 31 -0.63 8.83 6.18
N GLU A 32 -1.02 7.73 5.54
CA GLU A 32 -1.41 6.49 6.22
C GLU A 32 -0.28 5.46 6.11
N GLU A 33 -0.04 4.71 7.19
CA GLU A 33 0.83 3.54 7.15
C GLU A 33 -0.01 2.29 6.94
N LYS A 34 0.39 1.45 5.98
CA LYS A 34 -0.28 0.19 5.64
C LYS A 34 0.75 -0.91 5.56
N THR A 35 0.49 -2.02 6.25
CA THR A 35 1.24 -3.27 6.12
C THR A 35 0.49 -4.20 5.20
N LEU A 36 1.18 -4.71 4.19
CA LEU A 36 0.64 -5.61 3.16
C LEU A 36 1.33 -6.96 3.26
N TYR A 37 0.56 -8.05 3.17
CA TYR A 37 1.09 -9.41 3.37
C TYR A 37 1.08 -10.25 2.10
N THR A 38 0.15 -9.97 1.18
CA THR A 38 -0.04 -10.75 -0.04
C THR A 38 -0.33 -9.84 -1.23
N GLU A 39 -0.15 -10.37 -2.43
CA GLU A 39 -0.47 -9.64 -3.65
C GLU A 39 -1.98 -9.34 -3.76
N ASP A 40 -2.84 -10.23 -3.26
CA ASP A 40 -4.28 -10.00 -3.19
C ASP A 40 -4.64 -8.86 -2.23
N ASP A 41 -4.02 -8.76 -1.04
CA ASP A 41 -4.24 -7.63 -0.13
C ASP A 41 -3.81 -6.30 -0.75
N PHE A 42 -2.72 -6.29 -1.54
CA PHE A 42 -2.31 -5.12 -2.30
C PHE A 42 -3.34 -4.74 -3.38
N ARG A 43 -3.83 -5.70 -4.16
CA ARG A 43 -4.84 -5.47 -5.20
C ARG A 43 -6.17 -4.99 -4.61
N ASP A 44 -6.59 -5.56 -3.48
CA ASP A 44 -7.78 -5.14 -2.76
C ASP A 44 -7.61 -3.72 -2.20
N PHE A 45 -6.44 -3.42 -1.62
CA PHE A 45 -6.11 -2.08 -1.13
C PHE A 45 -6.19 -1.02 -2.24
N LEU A 46 -5.65 -1.31 -3.42
CA LEU A 46 -5.75 -0.45 -4.60
C LEU A 46 -7.21 -0.29 -5.05
N SER A 47 -7.93 -1.40 -5.20
CA SER A 47 -9.30 -1.43 -5.71
C SER A 47 -10.28 -0.68 -4.80
N HIS A 48 -10.16 -0.83 -3.48
CA HIS A 48 -10.97 -0.12 -2.49
C HIS A 48 -10.85 1.40 -2.59
N ARG A 49 -9.73 1.92 -3.10
CA ARG A 49 -9.48 3.35 -3.27
C ARG A 49 -9.61 3.82 -4.72
N GLY A 50 -10.00 2.93 -5.63
CA GLY A 50 -10.11 3.22 -7.07
C GLY A 50 -8.75 3.55 -7.71
N TRP A 51 -7.67 2.99 -7.18
CA TRP A 51 -6.32 3.17 -7.71
C TRP A 51 -5.96 1.99 -8.63
N ALA A 52 -5.23 2.28 -9.69
CA ALA A 52 -4.66 1.28 -10.58
C ALA A 52 -3.22 0.88 -10.20
N GLY A 53 -2.62 1.63 -9.27
CA GLY A 53 -1.29 1.36 -8.76
C GLY A 53 -0.84 2.46 -7.79
N LEU A 54 0.41 2.34 -7.34
CA LEU A 54 1.07 3.34 -6.51
C LEU A 54 2.21 4.00 -7.27
N ARG A 55 2.51 5.26 -6.96
CA ARG A 55 3.74 5.92 -7.40
C ARG A 55 4.58 6.26 -6.19
N GLU A 56 5.82 5.77 -6.19
CA GLU A 56 6.78 6.13 -5.15
C GLU A 56 7.17 7.61 -5.29
N LEU A 57 7.14 8.36 -4.19
CA LEU A 57 7.40 9.79 -4.19
C LEU A 57 8.89 10.15 -4.36
N SER A 58 9.80 9.28 -3.90
CA SER A 58 11.25 9.56 -3.95
C SER A 58 11.84 9.35 -5.34
N SER A 59 11.46 8.28 -6.03
CA SER A 59 12.01 7.95 -7.36
C SER A 59 11.04 8.20 -8.52
N PHE A 60 9.81 8.63 -8.22
CA PHE A 60 8.71 8.75 -9.20
C PHE A 60 8.42 7.45 -9.97
N ARG A 61 8.80 6.30 -9.41
CA ARG A 61 8.58 4.98 -10.01
C ARG A 61 7.15 4.53 -9.76
N ASN A 62 6.53 4.00 -10.80
CA ASN A 62 5.21 3.37 -10.70
C ASN A 62 5.36 1.93 -10.21
N VAL A 63 4.50 1.53 -9.28
CA VAL A 63 4.44 0.22 -8.64
C VAL A 63 3.05 -0.35 -8.82
N VAL A 64 2.99 -1.53 -9.45
CA VAL A 64 1.74 -2.24 -9.76
C VAL A 64 1.72 -3.66 -9.20
N THR A 65 2.80 -4.08 -8.53
CA THR A 65 2.93 -5.37 -7.86
C THR A 65 3.40 -5.17 -6.42
N LEU A 66 3.17 -6.16 -5.56
CA LEU A 66 3.65 -6.14 -4.18
C LEU A 66 5.19 -6.18 -4.12
N ASP A 67 5.83 -6.97 -4.99
CA ASP A 67 7.29 -7.19 -5.02
C ASP A 67 8.09 -5.89 -5.30
N ASP A 68 7.48 -4.97 -6.06
CA ASP A 68 8.07 -3.67 -6.35
C ASP A 68 8.01 -2.67 -5.17
N LEU A 69 7.31 -3.02 -4.08
CA LEU A 69 7.21 -2.16 -2.90
C LEU A 69 8.46 -2.24 -2.03
N ARG A 70 8.91 -1.07 -1.62
CA ARG A 70 9.99 -0.87 -0.65
C ARG A 70 9.44 -0.57 0.74
N PRO A 71 9.90 -1.30 1.78
CA PRO A 71 9.55 -1.01 3.17
C PRO A 71 9.90 0.44 3.55
N GLY A 72 8.99 1.13 4.23
CA GLY A 72 9.18 2.49 4.72
C GLY A 72 9.17 3.59 3.66
N ALA A 73 9.07 3.24 2.37
CA ALA A 73 8.94 4.22 1.30
C ALA A 73 7.55 4.87 1.28
N MET A 74 7.51 6.09 0.76
CA MET A 74 6.27 6.86 0.60
C MET A 74 5.74 6.75 -0.81
N TYR A 75 4.44 6.52 -0.92
CA TYR A 75 3.72 6.33 -2.17
C TYR A 75 2.52 7.26 -2.26
N GLN A 76 2.05 7.50 -3.47
CA GLN A 76 0.76 8.11 -3.75
C GLN A 76 -0.08 7.17 -4.61
N GLY A 77 -1.39 7.19 -4.44
CA GLY A 77 -2.32 6.48 -5.31
C GLY A 77 -2.30 7.04 -6.73
N MET A 78 -2.31 6.16 -7.73
CA MET A 78 -2.51 6.51 -9.13
C MET A 78 -3.91 6.07 -9.55
N LYS A 79 -4.78 7.03 -9.83
CA LYS A 79 -6.03 6.78 -10.56
C LYS A 79 -5.66 6.60 -12.04
N LEU A 80 -6.30 5.66 -12.74
CA LEU A 80 -6.39 5.77 -14.19
C LEU A 80 -7.16 7.07 -14.45
N LEU A 81 -6.64 7.96 -15.29
CA LEU A 81 -7.50 8.99 -15.88
C LEU A 81 -8.56 8.23 -16.69
N SER A 82 -9.73 8.01 -16.09
CA SER A 82 -10.93 7.85 -16.88
C SER A 82 -11.20 9.23 -17.49
N ASP A 83 -11.19 9.27 -18.82
CA ASP A 83 -11.57 10.41 -19.67
C ASP A 83 -12.86 11.08 -19.18
#